data_AF-A0A6I8Q9X7-F1
#
_entry.id   AF-A0A6I8Q9X7-F1
#
_cell.length_a   1.000
_cell.length_b   1.000
_cell.length_c   1.000
_cell.angle_alpha   90.00
_cell.angle_beta   90.00
_cell.angle_gamma   90.00
#
_symmetry.space_group_name_H-M   'P 1'
#
loop_
_entity.id
_entity.type
_entity.pdbx_description
1 polymer ?
#
loop_
_entity_poly.entity_id
_entity_poly.type
_entity_poly.pdbx_seq_one_letter_code
_entity_poly.pdbx_strand_id
1 'polypeptide(L)'
;MCLITAPRVCPMCYFAASGRLIDGLRKWYYNVAGFNKLGLMRDDTIYEDDDVKEAVRRLPPKVYDDRIFRIKRALDLNIRQQHLPKQQWIKYEEDVHYLEPYLKEVIRERKEKQDWMKK
;
A
#
# COMPACT_ATOMS: atom_id res chain seq x y z
N MET A 1 -43.83 26.99 -23.80
CA MET A 1 -43.95 26.46 -22.43
C MET A 1 -42.66 25.71 -22.10
N CYS A 2 -41.77 26.31 -21.31
CA CYS A 2 -40.53 25.66 -20.86
C CYS A 2 -40.86 24.56 -19.86
N LEU A 3 -40.64 23.30 -20.23
CA LEU A 3 -40.66 22.17 -19.30
C LEU A 3 -39.32 22.14 -18.56
N ILE A 4 -39.39 22.31 -17.26
CA ILE A 4 -38.30 22.22 -16.30
C ILE A 4 -37.85 20.74 -16.24
N THR A 5 -36.85 20.37 -17.04
CA THR A 5 -36.12 19.11 -16.87
C THR A 5 -35.04 19.31 -15.82
N ALA A 6 -35.10 18.52 -14.75
CA ALA A 6 -34.17 18.50 -13.62
C ALA A 6 -32.69 18.62 -14.01
N PRO A 7 -31.83 19.25 -13.18
CA PRO A 7 -30.40 19.20 -13.39
C PRO A 7 -29.96 17.74 -13.29
N ARG A 8 -29.45 17.18 -14.39
CA ARG A 8 -28.72 15.92 -14.36
C ARG A 8 -27.47 16.12 -13.52
N VAL A 9 -27.58 15.94 -12.20
CA VAL A 9 -26.42 15.84 -11.32
C VAL A 9 -25.68 14.58 -11.75
N CYS A 10 -24.53 14.77 -12.41
CA CYS A 10 -23.71 13.67 -12.87
C CYS A 10 -23.25 12.88 -11.63
N PRO A 11 -23.45 11.55 -11.55
CA PRO A 11 -23.03 10.73 -10.39
C PRO A 11 -21.52 10.83 -10.10
N MET A 12 -20.76 11.27 -11.10
CA MET A 12 -19.31 11.50 -11.03
C MET A 12 -18.93 12.70 -10.14
N CYS A 13 -19.82 13.68 -9.94
CA CYS A 13 -19.54 14.88 -9.15
C CYS A 13 -19.59 14.63 -7.64
N TYR A 14 -20.45 13.70 -7.18
CA TYR A 14 -20.65 13.42 -5.76
C TYR A 14 -19.49 12.61 -5.15
N PHE A 15 -18.81 11.79 -5.95
CA PHE A 15 -17.61 11.05 -5.54
C PHE A 15 -16.35 11.93 -5.45
N ALA A 16 -16.30 13.06 -6.15
CA ALA A 16 -15.11 13.90 -6.25
C ALA A 16 -14.84 14.74 -4.98
N ALA A 17 -15.88 15.13 -4.25
CA ALA A 17 -15.75 15.94 -3.02
C ALA A 17 -15.45 15.08 -1.78
N SER A 18 -16.05 13.89 -1.68
CA SER A 18 -15.79 12.93 -0.59
C SER A 18 -14.38 12.34 -0.68
N GLY A 19 -13.85 12.11 -1.88
CA GLY A 19 -12.49 11.62 -2.09
C GLY A 19 -11.40 12.49 -1.46
N ARG A 20 -11.50 13.83 -1.59
CA ARG A 20 -10.48 14.75 -1.06
C ARG A 20 -10.37 14.73 0.47
N LEU A 21 -11.50 14.56 1.16
CA LEU A 21 -11.51 14.44 2.63
C LEU A 21 -10.90 13.10 3.08
N ILE A 22 -11.21 12.02 2.36
CA ILE A 22 -10.67 10.69 2.62
C ILE A 22 -9.15 10.66 2.39
N ASP A 23 -8.66 11.32 1.34
CA ASP A 23 -7.22 11.40 1.05
C ASP A 23 -6.45 12.20 2.10
N GLY A 24 -7.04 13.27 2.63
CA GLY A 24 -6.48 14.01 3.77
C GLY A 24 -6.34 13.14 5.02
N LEU A 25 -7.37 12.34 5.34
CA LEU A 25 -7.33 11.39 6.46
C LEU A 25 -6.29 10.28 6.25
N ARG A 26 -6.18 9.75 5.02
CA ARG A 26 -5.17 8.74 4.67
C ARG A 26 -3.75 9.27 4.85
N LYS A 27 -3.47 10.48 4.37
CA LYS A 27 -2.16 11.13 4.53
C LYS A 27 -1.84 11.40 5.99
N TRP A 28 -2.83 11.80 6.80
CA TRP A 28 -2.65 11.95 8.24
C TRP A 28 -2.31 10.62 8.92
N TYR A 29 -3.07 9.56 8.63
CA TYR A 29 -2.83 8.22 9.18
C TYR A 29 -1.43 7.68 8.80
N TYR A 30 -1.01 7.88 7.55
CA TYR A 30 0.32 7.50 7.08
C TYR A 30 1.44 8.15 7.92
N ASN A 31 1.30 9.43 8.24
CA ASN A 31 2.29 10.15 9.05
C ASN A 31 2.30 9.70 10.52
N VAL A 32 1.16 9.28 11.06
CA VAL A 32 1.03 8.80 12.45
C VAL A 32 1.62 7.40 12.62
N ALA A 33 1.49 6.54 11.62
CA ALA A 33 1.98 5.15 11.66
C ALA A 33 3.50 5.03 11.87
N GLY A 34 4.28 6.07 11.59
CA GLY A 34 5.68 6.19 12.03
C GLY A 34 6.72 5.34 11.30
N PHE A 35 6.30 4.46 10.39
CA PHE A 35 7.22 3.66 9.56
C PHE A 35 8.04 4.51 8.58
N ASN A 36 7.51 5.67 8.19
CA ASN A 36 8.23 6.70 7.42
C ASN A 36 9.51 7.17 8.12
N LYS A 37 9.53 7.23 9.46
CA LYS A 37 10.70 7.64 10.27
C LYS A 37 11.84 6.61 10.26
N LEU A 38 11.52 5.35 9.97
CA LEU A 38 12.48 4.26 9.81
C LEU A 38 12.92 4.07 8.36
N GLY A 39 12.27 4.78 7.42
CA GLY A 39 12.52 4.66 5.99
C GLY A 39 12.04 3.32 5.42
N LEU A 40 10.96 2.77 5.98
CA LEU A 40 10.26 1.60 5.45
C LEU A 40 9.17 2.03 4.47
N MET A 41 8.93 1.21 3.44
CA MET A 41 7.76 1.34 2.56
C MET A 41 6.56 0.62 3.20
N ARG A 42 5.34 0.95 2.76
CA ARG A 42 4.13 0.32 3.31
C ARG A 42 4.16 -1.21 3.16
N ASP A 43 4.58 -1.70 2.00
CA ASP A 43 4.62 -3.14 1.69
C ASP A 43 5.64 -3.90 2.56
N ASP A 44 6.61 -3.21 3.16
CA ASP A 44 7.58 -3.81 4.10
C ASP A 44 6.94 -4.14 5.46
N THR A 45 5.79 -3.53 5.79
CA THR A 45 5.09 -3.69 7.08
C THR A 45 3.97 -4.73 7.06
N ILE A 46 3.73 -5.36 5.91
CA ILE A 46 2.72 -6.41 5.75
C ILE A 46 3.15 -7.67 6.53
N TYR A 47 2.17 -8.35 7.14
CA TYR A 47 2.42 -9.61 7.83
C TYR A 47 2.75 -10.73 6.84
N GLU A 48 3.79 -11.52 7.15
CA GLU A 48 4.32 -12.57 6.27
C GLU A 48 3.47 -13.86 6.32
N ASP A 49 2.27 -13.81 5.73
CA ASP A 49 1.43 -14.97 5.44
C ASP A 49 2.05 -15.86 4.34
N ASP A 50 1.56 -17.10 4.18
CA ASP A 50 2.08 -18.02 3.15
C ASP A 50 1.94 -17.46 1.71
N ASP A 51 0.94 -16.62 1.47
CA ASP A 51 0.73 -15.94 0.19
C ASP A 51 1.73 -14.83 -0.05
N VAL A 52 2.07 -14.12 1.03
CA VAL A 52 3.04 -13.03 1.01
C VAL A 52 4.42 -13.63 0.78
N LYS A 53 4.75 -14.76 1.41
CA LYS A 53 5.98 -15.50 1.13
C LYS A 53 6.07 -15.93 -0.32
N GLU A 54 4.98 -16.44 -0.90
CA GLU A 54 4.96 -16.82 -2.32
C GLU A 54 5.12 -15.59 -3.23
N ALA A 55 4.45 -14.48 -2.92
CA ALA A 55 4.58 -13.23 -3.66
C ALA A 55 6.04 -12.71 -3.60
N VAL A 56 6.65 -12.70 -2.41
CA VAL A 56 8.06 -12.31 -2.21
C VAL A 56 9.01 -13.22 -3.00
N ARG A 57 8.71 -14.50 -3.14
CA ARG A 57 9.51 -15.43 -3.98
C ARG A 57 9.47 -15.09 -5.47
N ARG A 58 8.38 -14.49 -5.96
CA ARG A 58 8.20 -14.09 -7.37
C ARG A 58 8.85 -12.75 -7.71
N LEU A 59 9.26 -11.96 -6.72
CA LEU A 59 9.85 -10.65 -6.93
C LEU A 59 11.19 -10.73 -7.69
N PRO A 60 11.52 -9.72 -8.52
CA PRO A 60 12.83 -9.62 -9.13
C PRO A 60 13.91 -9.40 -8.06
N PRO A 61 15.12 -9.96 -8.24
CA PRO A 61 16.15 -10.01 -7.20
C PRO A 61 16.56 -8.61 -6.71
N LYS A 62 16.66 -7.63 -7.61
CA LYS A 62 17.01 -6.24 -7.25
C LYS A 62 16.02 -5.64 -6.23
N VAL A 63 14.72 -5.82 -6.45
CA VAL A 63 13.68 -5.25 -5.56
C VAL A 63 13.66 -5.99 -4.23
N TYR A 64 13.92 -7.30 -4.25
CA TYR A 64 14.07 -8.11 -3.05
C TYR A 64 15.25 -7.64 -2.19
N ASP A 65 16.42 -7.41 -2.79
CA ASP A 65 17.61 -6.94 -2.07
C ASP A 65 17.37 -5.55 -1.47
N ASP A 66 16.72 -4.64 -2.22
CA ASP A 66 16.34 -3.31 -1.74
C ASP A 66 15.38 -3.40 -0.55
N ARG A 67 14.41 -4.33 -0.57
CA ARG A 67 13.50 -4.62 0.55
C ARG A 67 14.27 -5.08 1.79
N ILE A 68 15.15 -6.06 1.63
CA ILE A 68 15.96 -6.59 2.72
C ILE A 68 16.87 -5.51 3.32
N PHE A 69 17.45 -4.65 2.48
CA PHE A 69 18.25 -3.52 2.95
C PHE A 69 17.44 -2.56 3.82
N ARG A 70 16.23 -2.17 3.38
CA ARG A 70 15.33 -1.30 4.18
C ARG A 70 14.97 -1.91 5.52
N ILE A 71 14.61 -3.19 5.55
CA ILE A 71 14.25 -3.91 6.77
C ILE A 71 15.44 -3.98 7.73
N LYS A 72 16.63 -4.37 7.25
CA LYS A 72 17.85 -4.42 8.07
C LYS A 72 18.18 -3.05 8.68
N ARG A 73 18.09 -1.99 7.88
CA ARG A 73 18.30 -0.62 8.34
C ARG A 73 17.28 -0.23 9.41
N ALA A 74 16.00 -0.53 9.21
CA ALA A 74 14.96 -0.24 10.18
C ALA A 74 15.17 -1.01 11.50
N LEU A 75 15.61 -2.26 11.43
CA LEU A 75 15.94 -3.06 12.61
C LEU A 75 17.14 -2.47 13.38
N ASP A 76 18.21 -2.06 12.69
CA ASP A 76 19.38 -1.41 13.33
C ASP A 76 18.97 -0.12 14.07
N LEU A 77 18.13 0.70 13.44
CA LEU A 77 17.59 1.93 14.06
C LEU A 77 16.67 1.64 15.24
N ASN A 78 15.85 0.59 15.14
CA ASN A 78 14.96 0.18 16.21
C ASN A 78 15.76 -0.29 17.43
N ILE A 79 16.83 -1.06 17.22
CA ILE A 79 17.74 -1.50 18.29
C ILE A 79 18.38 -0.28 18.98
N ARG A 80 18.78 0.73 18.20
CA ARG A 80 19.36 1.98 18.73
C ARG A 80 18.31 2.95 19.30
N GLN A 81 17.01 2.67 19.11
CA GLN A 81 15.91 3.57 19.41
C GLN A 81 16.09 4.97 18.78
N GLN A 82 16.65 5.01 17.57
CA GLN A 82 16.93 6.23 16.80
C GLN A 82 16.04 6.32 15.56
N HIS A 83 15.94 7.51 14.98
CA HIS A 83 15.16 7.78 13.77
C HIS A 83 16.05 8.35 12.66
N LEU A 84 15.66 8.16 11.39
CA LEU A 84 16.34 8.82 10.27
C LEU A 84 16.21 10.36 10.37
N PRO A 85 17.17 11.11 9.81
CA PRO A 85 16.97 12.54 9.59
C PRO A 85 15.77 12.79 8.67
N LYS A 86 15.01 13.86 8.92
CA LYS A 86 13.73 14.16 8.24
C LYS A 86 13.84 14.23 6.71
N GLN A 87 14.99 14.58 6.16
CA GLN A 87 15.22 14.65 4.71
C GLN A 87 15.18 13.28 4.03
N GLN A 88 15.48 12.21 4.77
CA GLN A 88 15.52 10.84 4.26
C GLN A 88 14.21 10.07 4.51
N TRP A 89 13.20 10.73 5.07
CA TRP A 89 11.89 10.10 5.31
C TRP A 89 11.17 9.91 3.98
N ILE A 90 10.56 8.73 3.81
CA ILE A 90 9.78 8.42 2.61
C ILE A 90 8.52 9.29 2.63
N LYS A 91 8.34 10.06 1.55
CA LYS A 91 7.14 10.88 1.36
C LYS A 91 5.99 9.99 0.95
N TYR A 92 4.77 10.43 1.29
CA TYR A 92 3.53 9.74 0.91
C TYR A 92 3.40 9.50 -0.61
N GLU A 93 3.91 10.45 -1.42
CA GLU A 93 3.85 10.38 -2.89
C GLU A 93 4.90 9.43 -3.50
N GLU A 94 5.94 9.10 -2.74
CA GLU A 94 7.06 8.25 -3.20
C GLU A 94 6.87 6.78 -2.76
N ASP A 95 5.83 6.46 -1.97
CA ASP A 95 5.51 5.10 -1.52
C ASP A 95 4.89 4.29 -2.66
N VAL A 96 5.65 3.34 -3.20
CA VAL A 96 5.25 2.48 -4.31
C VAL A 96 4.84 1.10 -3.80
N HIS A 97 3.65 0.65 -4.19
CA HIS A 97 3.11 -0.68 -3.86
C HIS A 97 3.69 -1.76 -4.77
N TYR A 98 4.96 -2.10 -4.56
CA TYR A 98 5.71 -3.04 -5.40
C TYR A 98 5.25 -4.51 -5.23
N LEU A 99 4.64 -4.87 -4.09
CA LEU A 99 4.25 -6.25 -3.77
C LEU A 99 2.78 -6.55 -4.15
N GLU A 100 1.94 -5.51 -4.19
CA GLU A 100 0.50 -5.62 -4.51
C GLU A 100 0.17 -6.39 -5.80
N PRO A 101 0.85 -6.20 -6.95
CA PRO A 101 0.52 -6.95 -8.17
C PRO A 101 0.73 -8.46 -8.00
N TYR A 102 1.84 -8.86 -7.39
CA TYR A 102 2.17 -10.27 -7.15
C TYR A 102 1.22 -10.91 -6.14
N LEU A 103 0.84 -10.16 -5.10
CA LEU A 103 -0.08 -10.65 -4.08
C LEU A 103 -1.49 -10.90 -4.66
N LYS A 104 -1.97 -10.02 -5.55
CA LYS A 104 -3.25 -10.20 -6.25
C LYS A 104 -3.26 -11.45 -7.12
N GLU A 105 -2.15 -11.75 -7.80
CA GLU A 105 -2.01 -12.96 -8.61
C GLU A 105 -2.10 -14.23 -7.76
N VAL A 106 -1.34 -14.30 -6.66
CA VAL A 106 -1.33 -15.45 -5.74
C VAL A 106 -2.70 -15.67 -5.10
N ILE A 107 -3.37 -14.58 -4.67
CA ILE A 107 -4.72 -14.66 -4.10
C ILE A 107 -5.73 -15.16 -5.16
N ARG A 108 -5.61 -14.71 -6.41
CA ARG A 108 -6.49 -15.16 -7.50
C ARG A 108 -6.32 -16.65 -7.75
N GLU A 109 -5.08 -17.13 -7.90
CA GLU A 109 -4.78 -18.56 -8.12
C GLU A 109 -5.32 -19.44 -6.99
N ARG A 110 -5.21 -19.00 -5.73
CA ARG A 110 -5.75 -19.74 -4.58
C ARG A 110 -7.27 -19.81 -4.60
N LYS A 111 -7.94 -18.69 -4.89
CA LYS A 111 -9.40 -18.65 -4.99
C LYS A 111 -9.91 -19.56 -6.10
N GLU A 112 -9.27 -19.53 -7.27
CA GLU A 112 -9.59 -20.43 -8.39
C GLU A 112 -9.46 -21.90 -7.99
N LYS A 113 -8.37 -22.28 -7.28
CA LYS A 113 -8.21 -23.64 -6.75
C LYS A 113 -9.30 -24.00 -5.73
N GLN A 114 -9.65 -23.08 -4.83
CA GLN A 114 -10.71 -23.32 -3.85
C GLN A 114 -12.08 -23.49 -4.50
N ASP A 115 -12.40 -22.68 -5.50
CA ASP A 115 -13.68 -22.75 -6.21
C ASP A 115 -13.76 -23.99 -7.12
N TRP A 116 -12.63 -24.44 -7.66
CA TRP A 116 -12.54 -25.74 -8.35
C TRP A 116 -12.79 -26.92 -7.39
N MET A 117 -12.20 -26.91 -6.20
CA MET A 117 -12.35 -28.00 -5.22
C MET A 117 -13.74 -28.06 -4.56
N LYS A 118 -14.46 -26.93 -4.54
CA LYS A 118 -15.85 -26.88 -4.04
C LYS A 118 -16.87 -27.39 -5.06
N LYS A 119 -16.49 -27.51 -6.32
CA LYS A 119 -17.34 -27.95 -7.42
C LYS A 119 -17.22 -29.46 -7.63
#